data_AF-A0A2A4WS99-F1
#
_entry.id   AF-A0A2A4WS99-F1
#
_cell.length_a   1.000
_cell.length_b   1.000
_cell.length_c   1.000
_cell.angle_alpha   90.00
_cell.angle_beta   90.00
_cell.angle_gamma   90.00
#
_symmetry.space_group_name_H-M   'P 1'
#
loop_
_entity.id
_entity.type
_entity.pdbx_description
1 polymer ?
#
loop_
_entity_poly.entity_id
_entity_poly.type
_entity_poly.pdbx_seq_one_letter_code
_entity_poly.pdbx_strand_id
1 'polypeptide(L)'
;MKKMIFPQANHYQVPKALFIGAWKVWFKRFGEHDEWRKGKMPSGQSDEKLYEILQEGNRFTVEVAARLMVPWSFRDQSQLGRAFFLMNPDIIRRTKLADEEQANGVRLTDQALDYWDSLTFLEQDMFTAYAEARIQADIESPSSDPIIIDDAGIEVIGEDIYPPVIPSKESSDEEFASAVVAWIDEDPFTPMYQREAVADSVSSWHDRLEAFFWPKPRNGLMQVSHSADALMYRAALLAKGIEDGLDWNDEDKELAVKTAEEIFLQSGVPQKEATWQNIHAVMKAAINKDTDSNAKMNSGWSLIASFATHWLNREEGRTPMVCWNSRVATSILSRLDFLMVEAGYEHLDNRFEHLGTIPGWGGTRPREMTIQWPEGYRSWKTQIAASEFVYKMIHCLNSETKSDGSLKYEQMPIPTGGRAPWTMQGVQLVLFSDGY
;
A
#
# COMPACT_ATOMS: atom_id res chain seq x y z
N MET A 1 -26.24 4.49 9.05
CA MET A 1 -25.28 3.39 9.34
C MET A 1 -24.54 3.76 10.62
N LYS A 2 -24.62 2.94 11.69
CA LYS A 2 -23.88 3.23 12.93
C LYS A 2 -22.37 3.12 12.67
N LYS A 3 -21.61 4.06 13.20
CA LYS A 3 -20.16 4.18 13.00
C LYS A 3 -19.45 4.07 14.34
N MET A 4 -18.23 3.56 14.32
CA MET A 4 -17.32 3.70 15.44
C MET A 4 -16.66 5.06 15.39
N ILE A 5 -16.62 5.75 16.52
CA ILE A 5 -16.13 7.13 16.65
C ILE A 5 -14.82 7.11 17.43
N PHE A 6 -13.78 7.77 16.92
CA PHE A 6 -12.49 7.96 17.58
C PHE A 6 -12.39 9.42 18.05
N PRO A 7 -12.69 9.72 19.33
CA PRO A 7 -12.76 11.10 19.81
C PRO A 7 -11.40 11.80 19.70
N GLN A 8 -10.32 11.07 19.99
CA GLN A 8 -8.95 11.60 19.96
C GLN A 8 -8.42 11.83 18.54
N ALA A 9 -9.01 11.18 17.54
CA ALA A 9 -8.74 11.45 16.13
C ALA A 9 -9.72 12.47 15.53
N ASN A 10 -10.02 13.54 16.27
CA ASN A 10 -10.98 14.59 15.87
C ASN A 10 -12.35 14.01 15.46
N HIS A 11 -12.89 13.11 16.29
CA HIS A 11 -14.16 12.42 16.03
C HIS A 11 -14.20 11.66 14.70
N TYR A 12 -13.04 11.22 14.17
CA TYR A 12 -12.98 10.40 12.97
C TYR A 12 -13.86 9.17 13.13
N GLN A 13 -14.51 8.76 12.05
CA GLN A 13 -15.52 7.72 12.08
C GLN A 13 -15.21 6.63 11.06
N VAL A 14 -15.36 5.38 11.49
CA VAL A 14 -15.29 4.22 10.58
C VAL A 14 -16.60 3.44 10.63
N PRO A 15 -16.97 2.71 9.55
CA PRO A 15 -18.09 1.79 9.62
C PRO A 15 -17.94 0.80 10.77
N LYS A 16 -19.01 0.53 11.52
CA LYS A 16 -19.00 -0.45 12.62
C LYS A 16 -18.49 -1.82 12.17
N ALA A 17 -18.90 -2.26 10.98
CA ALA A 17 -18.47 -3.52 10.38
C ALA A 17 -16.96 -3.55 10.13
N LEU A 18 -16.35 -2.43 9.74
CA LEU A 18 -14.90 -2.35 9.51
C LEU A 18 -14.13 -2.60 10.81
N PHE A 19 -14.56 -2.03 11.93
CA PHE A 19 -13.90 -2.27 13.22
C PHE A 19 -14.08 -3.72 13.70
N ILE A 20 -15.26 -4.32 13.51
CA ILE A 20 -15.48 -5.74 13.85
C ILE A 20 -14.63 -6.65 12.95
N GLY A 21 -14.51 -6.32 11.66
CA GLY A 21 -13.59 -6.99 10.75
C GLY A 21 -12.15 -6.90 11.23
N ALA A 22 -11.69 -5.70 11.62
CA ALA A 22 -10.35 -5.49 12.17
C ALA A 22 -10.11 -6.28 13.46
N TRP A 23 -11.10 -6.33 14.37
CA TRP A 23 -11.06 -7.17 15.56
C TRP A 23 -10.83 -8.64 15.19
N LYS A 24 -11.60 -9.18 14.26
CA LYS A 24 -11.47 -10.57 13.79
C LYS A 24 -10.09 -10.84 13.18
N VAL A 25 -9.56 -9.91 12.39
CA VAL A 25 -8.21 -10.03 11.79
C VAL A 25 -7.13 -9.98 12.87
N TRP A 26 -7.28 -9.16 13.91
CA TRP A 26 -6.34 -9.10 15.03
C TRP A 26 -6.24 -10.45 15.77
N PHE A 27 -7.38 -11.07 16.05
CA PHE A 27 -7.41 -12.42 16.64
C PHE A 27 -6.80 -13.47 15.72
N LYS A 28 -7.07 -13.39 14.41
CA LYS A 28 -6.44 -14.31 13.44
C LYS A 28 -4.91 -14.20 13.47
N ARG A 29 -4.37 -12.98 13.59
CA ARG A 29 -2.94 -12.71 13.35
C ARG A 29 -2.08 -12.77 14.61
N PHE A 30 -2.61 -12.34 15.76
CA PHE A 30 -1.83 -12.19 16.99
C PHE A 30 -2.48 -12.85 18.21
N GLY A 31 -3.66 -13.47 18.06
CA GLY A 31 -4.37 -14.14 19.13
C GLY A 31 -4.82 -15.55 18.74
N GLU A 32 -5.80 -16.08 19.46
CA GLU A 32 -6.45 -17.35 19.14
C GLU A 32 -7.59 -17.11 18.15
N HIS A 33 -7.41 -17.54 16.89
CA HIS A 33 -8.32 -17.21 15.79
C HIS A 33 -9.79 -17.50 16.10
N ASP A 34 -10.10 -18.69 16.65
CA ASP A 34 -11.46 -19.15 16.90
C ASP A 34 -12.16 -18.39 18.03
N GLU A 35 -11.39 -17.71 18.88
CA GLU A 35 -11.90 -16.99 20.03
C GLU A 35 -12.36 -15.58 19.72
N TRP A 36 -12.23 -15.06 18.49
CA TRP A 36 -12.53 -13.65 18.19
C TRP A 36 -13.92 -13.16 18.64
N ARG A 37 -14.92 -14.05 18.73
CA ARG A 37 -16.27 -13.72 19.21
C ARG A 37 -16.37 -13.51 20.72
N LYS A 38 -15.71 -14.36 21.50
CA LYS A 38 -15.80 -14.41 22.98
C LYS A 38 -14.57 -13.85 23.68
N GLY A 39 -13.48 -13.82 22.94
CA GLY A 39 -12.16 -13.41 23.33
C GLY A 39 -12.12 -11.96 23.77
N LYS A 40 -11.08 -11.68 24.54
CA LYS A 40 -10.84 -10.37 25.12
C LYS A 40 -9.45 -9.93 24.69
N MET A 41 -9.31 -8.67 24.30
CA MET A 41 -8.00 -8.07 24.08
C MET A 41 -7.63 -7.20 25.28
N PRO A 42 -6.35 -7.18 25.68
CA PRO A 42 -5.86 -6.15 26.59
C PRO A 42 -6.22 -4.77 26.04
N SER A 43 -6.61 -3.85 26.92
CA SER A 43 -6.84 -2.45 26.51
C SER A 43 -5.56 -1.87 25.90
N GLY A 44 -4.43 -2.01 26.60
CA GLY A 44 -3.12 -1.54 26.13
C GLY A 44 -3.03 -0.03 25.97
N GLN A 45 -3.85 0.74 26.70
CA GLN A 45 -3.83 2.20 26.64
C GLN A 45 -2.42 2.70 26.98
N SER A 46 -1.78 3.38 26.04
CA SER A 46 -0.45 3.98 26.18
C SER A 46 -0.44 5.34 25.48
N ASP A 47 0.32 6.28 26.04
CA ASP A 47 0.61 7.59 25.45
C ASP A 47 1.89 7.59 24.59
N GLU A 48 2.61 6.46 24.54
CA GLU A 48 3.79 6.27 23.68
C GLU A 48 3.41 6.31 22.20
N LYS A 49 4.41 6.51 21.34
CA LYS A 49 4.23 6.46 19.89
C LYS A 49 3.95 5.04 19.42
N LEU A 50 3.37 4.89 18.24
CA LEU A 50 2.95 3.56 17.77
C LEU A 50 4.14 2.61 17.57
N TYR A 51 5.29 3.10 17.08
CA TYR A 51 6.47 2.25 16.90
C TYR A 51 7.01 1.71 18.23
N GLU A 52 6.98 2.53 19.29
CA GLU A 52 7.48 2.17 20.63
C GLU A 52 6.65 1.01 21.21
N ILE A 53 5.32 1.13 21.14
CA ILE A 53 4.38 0.07 21.59
C ILE A 53 4.65 -1.25 20.84
N LEU A 54 4.95 -1.19 19.55
CA LEU A 54 5.21 -2.38 18.74
C LEU A 54 6.59 -3.01 19.03
N GLN A 55 7.60 -2.18 19.31
CA GLN A 55 8.94 -2.61 19.71
C GLN A 55 8.93 -3.34 21.06
N GLU A 56 8.05 -2.94 21.97
CA GLU A 56 7.84 -3.63 23.24
C GLU A 56 7.07 -4.96 23.12
N GLY A 57 6.65 -5.33 21.90
CA GLY A 57 5.89 -6.56 21.65
C GLY A 57 4.39 -6.45 21.98
N ASN A 58 3.89 -5.25 22.29
CA ASN A 58 2.49 -5.02 22.68
C ASN A 58 1.52 -4.94 21.48
N ARG A 59 1.67 -5.87 20.52
CA ARG A 59 0.93 -5.88 19.25
C ARG A 59 -0.54 -6.27 19.40
N PHE A 60 -0.85 -7.23 20.28
CA PHE A 60 -2.22 -7.72 20.51
C PHE A 60 -2.96 -6.90 21.57
N THR A 61 -3.33 -5.66 21.22
CA THR A 61 -4.08 -4.76 22.11
C THR A 61 -5.16 -3.99 21.35
N VAL A 62 -6.19 -3.52 22.08
CA VAL A 62 -7.21 -2.64 21.48
C VAL A 62 -6.64 -1.28 21.10
N GLU A 63 -5.65 -0.78 21.84
CA GLU A 63 -4.95 0.48 21.53
C GLU A 63 -4.31 0.42 20.14
N VAL A 64 -3.51 -0.61 19.85
CA VAL A 64 -2.89 -0.77 18.53
C VAL A 64 -3.94 -0.92 17.45
N ALA A 65 -4.96 -1.79 17.66
CA ALA A 65 -6.05 -1.94 16.69
C ALA A 65 -6.78 -0.61 16.43
N ALA A 66 -7.01 0.21 17.46
CA ALA A 66 -7.66 1.52 17.34
C ALA A 66 -6.79 2.53 16.58
N ARG A 67 -5.49 2.59 16.86
CA ARG A 67 -4.54 3.46 16.15
C ARG A 67 -4.47 3.12 14.65
N LEU A 68 -4.51 1.84 14.28
CA LEU A 68 -4.51 1.45 12.87
C LEU A 68 -5.81 1.78 12.12
N MET A 69 -6.88 2.09 12.84
CA MET A 69 -8.17 2.47 12.22
C MET A 69 -8.28 3.96 11.91
N VAL A 70 -7.40 4.80 12.46
CA VAL A 70 -7.44 6.26 12.26
C VAL A 70 -6.41 6.71 11.21
N PRO A 71 -6.58 7.92 10.62
CA PRO A 71 -5.59 8.49 9.70
C PRO A 71 -4.21 8.60 10.34
N TRP A 72 -3.17 8.51 9.52
CA TRP A 72 -1.78 8.42 9.97
C TRP A 72 -1.41 9.49 11.02
N SER A 73 -1.87 10.74 10.84
CA SER A 73 -1.59 11.88 11.71
C SER A 73 -1.98 11.71 13.18
N PHE A 74 -2.80 10.70 13.50
CA PHE A 74 -3.29 10.43 14.85
C PHE A 74 -2.71 9.15 15.46
N ARG A 75 -1.85 8.43 14.74
CA ARG A 75 -1.39 7.09 15.15
C ARG A 75 -0.40 7.10 16.32
N ASP A 76 0.28 8.23 16.55
CA ASP A 76 1.18 8.43 17.70
C ASP A 76 0.47 9.02 18.93
N GLN A 77 -0.85 8.92 19.00
CA GLN A 77 -1.63 9.38 20.14
C GLN A 77 -2.56 8.28 20.62
N SER A 78 -2.75 8.19 21.94
CA SER A 78 -3.69 7.23 22.51
C SER A 78 -5.08 7.43 21.93
N GLN A 79 -5.68 6.34 21.43
CA GLN A 79 -7.06 6.35 20.94
C GLN A 79 -8.05 5.88 22.02
N LEU A 80 -7.55 5.25 23.07
CA LEU A 80 -8.39 4.78 24.17
C LEU A 80 -8.51 5.83 25.27
N GLY A 81 -9.75 6.07 25.68
CA GLY A 81 -10.06 6.99 26.78
C GLY A 81 -11.50 6.83 27.23
N ARG A 82 -11.90 7.55 28.29
CA ARG A 82 -13.29 7.49 28.79
C ARG A 82 -14.30 7.82 27.68
N ALA A 83 -14.03 8.87 26.90
CA ALA A 83 -14.88 9.28 25.79
C ALA A 83 -15.04 8.18 24.73
N PHE A 84 -13.96 7.47 24.39
CA PHE A 84 -13.99 6.39 23.40
C PHE A 84 -14.98 5.28 23.76
N PHE A 85 -15.00 4.83 25.02
CA PHE A 85 -15.97 3.81 25.45
C PHE A 85 -17.39 4.35 25.57
N LEU A 86 -17.56 5.62 25.99
CA LEU A 86 -18.88 6.26 26.09
C LEU A 86 -19.52 6.50 24.73
N MET A 87 -18.72 6.75 23.69
CA MET A 87 -19.21 7.00 22.33
C MET A 87 -19.42 5.72 21.50
N ASN A 88 -18.90 4.57 21.96
CA ASN A 88 -19.01 3.29 21.26
C ASN A 88 -19.60 2.14 22.12
N PRO A 89 -20.64 2.37 22.93
CA PRO A 89 -21.16 1.38 23.89
C PRO A 89 -21.83 0.18 23.21
N ASP A 90 -22.23 0.30 21.94
CA ASP A 90 -22.84 -0.76 21.15
C ASP A 90 -21.84 -1.58 20.33
N ILE A 91 -20.54 -1.28 20.45
CA ILE A 91 -19.47 -1.96 19.70
C ILE A 91 -18.56 -2.70 20.68
N ILE A 92 -18.03 -1.99 21.67
CA ILE A 92 -17.03 -2.50 22.62
C ILE A 92 -17.45 -2.24 24.06
N ARG A 93 -17.03 -3.10 24.97
CA ARG A 93 -17.17 -2.88 26.42
C ARG A 93 -15.91 -3.30 27.17
N ARG A 94 -15.65 -2.59 28.26
CA ARG A 94 -14.58 -2.95 29.21
C ARG A 94 -14.95 -4.23 29.95
N THR A 95 -13.95 -5.05 30.24
CA THR A 95 -14.05 -6.31 30.97
C THR A 95 -12.73 -6.61 31.69
N LYS A 96 -12.63 -7.74 32.38
CA LYS A 96 -11.36 -8.26 32.95
C LYS A 96 -10.86 -9.39 32.07
N LEU A 97 -9.55 -9.45 31.79
CA LEU A 97 -8.98 -10.54 30.98
C LEU A 97 -9.14 -11.91 31.67
N ALA A 98 -8.76 -11.99 32.94
CA ALA A 98 -8.95 -13.14 33.81
C ALA A 98 -9.98 -12.85 34.92
N ASP A 99 -10.48 -13.91 35.55
CA ASP A 99 -11.38 -13.80 36.72
C ASP A 99 -10.64 -13.33 37.98
N GLU A 100 -9.32 -13.50 38.03
CA GLU A 100 -8.44 -12.93 39.05
C GLU A 100 -7.92 -11.57 38.59
N GLU A 101 -8.20 -10.55 39.40
CA GLU A 101 -8.04 -9.14 39.09
C GLU A 101 -6.58 -8.76 38.78
N GLN A 102 -6.34 -8.19 37.59
CA GLN A 102 -5.42 -7.04 37.43
C GLN A 102 -5.37 -6.45 36.01
N ALA A 103 -5.67 -7.21 34.96
CA ALA A 103 -5.55 -6.70 33.59
C ALA A 103 -6.89 -6.23 32.98
N ASN A 104 -6.95 -4.94 32.61
CA ASN A 104 -8.08 -4.32 31.92
C ASN A 104 -8.22 -4.90 30.51
N GLY A 105 -9.29 -5.67 30.31
CA GLY A 105 -9.66 -6.24 29.02
C GLY A 105 -10.77 -5.45 28.33
N VAL A 106 -10.92 -5.71 27.04
CA VAL A 106 -12.01 -5.20 26.21
C VAL A 106 -12.56 -6.38 25.42
N ARG A 107 -13.87 -6.39 25.14
CA ARG A 107 -14.49 -7.33 24.21
C ARG A 107 -15.54 -6.64 23.35
N LEU A 108 -15.90 -7.27 22.23
CA LEU A 108 -17.10 -6.92 21.49
C LEU A 108 -18.35 -7.11 22.36
N THR A 109 -19.34 -6.26 22.13
CA THR A 109 -20.68 -6.42 22.74
C THR A 109 -21.52 -7.40 21.95
N ASP A 110 -22.55 -7.96 22.59
CA ASP A 110 -23.47 -8.87 21.91
C ASP A 110 -24.20 -8.14 20.76
N GLN A 111 -24.53 -6.86 20.94
CA GLN A 111 -25.08 -6.02 19.87
C GLN A 111 -24.12 -5.81 18.68
N ALA A 112 -22.81 -5.85 18.90
CA ALA A 112 -21.83 -5.79 17.82
C ALA A 112 -21.82 -7.10 17.03
N LEU A 113 -21.89 -8.24 17.72
CA LEU A 113 -21.94 -9.57 17.12
C LEU A 113 -23.25 -9.78 16.35
N ASP A 114 -24.39 -9.42 16.93
CA ASP A 114 -25.70 -9.49 16.27
C ASP A 114 -25.72 -8.64 14.98
N TYR A 115 -25.11 -7.44 15.03
CA TYR A 115 -24.97 -6.61 13.84
C TYR A 115 -24.10 -7.28 12.78
N TRP A 116 -22.96 -7.85 13.16
CA TRP A 116 -22.10 -8.58 12.23
C TRP A 116 -22.82 -9.77 11.60
N ASP A 117 -23.55 -10.56 12.40
CA ASP A 117 -24.30 -11.73 11.96
C ASP A 117 -25.50 -11.37 11.08
N SER A 118 -26.01 -10.14 11.17
CA SER A 118 -27.05 -9.62 10.28
C SER A 118 -26.55 -9.25 8.88
N LEU A 119 -25.23 -9.07 8.70
CA LEU A 119 -24.64 -8.78 7.40
C LEU A 119 -24.61 -10.04 6.54
N THR A 120 -24.77 -9.86 5.23
CA THR A 120 -24.56 -10.94 4.27
C THR A 120 -23.11 -11.44 4.32
N PHE A 121 -22.89 -12.69 3.89
CA PHE A 121 -21.55 -13.24 3.78
C PHE A 121 -20.62 -12.32 2.96
N LEU A 122 -21.10 -11.78 1.84
CA LEU A 122 -20.33 -10.87 0.98
C LEU A 122 -19.93 -9.57 1.70
N GLU A 123 -20.83 -8.98 2.50
CA GLU A 123 -20.52 -7.77 3.27
C GLU A 123 -19.49 -8.04 4.37
N GLN A 124 -19.65 -9.14 5.12
CA GLN A 124 -18.68 -9.56 6.13
C GLN A 124 -17.29 -9.77 5.50
N ASP A 125 -17.29 -10.42 4.33
CA ASP A 125 -16.10 -10.72 3.55
C ASP A 125 -15.36 -9.46 3.11
N MET A 126 -16.11 -8.50 2.57
CA MET A 126 -15.64 -7.19 2.12
C MET A 126 -15.05 -6.37 3.27
N PHE A 127 -15.75 -6.24 4.41
CA PHE A 127 -15.22 -5.48 5.55
C PHE A 127 -14.00 -6.15 6.20
N THR A 128 -13.94 -7.49 6.18
CA THR A 128 -12.74 -8.21 6.60
C THR A 128 -11.58 -7.93 5.64
N ALA A 129 -11.82 -7.89 4.32
CA ALA A 129 -10.79 -7.52 3.36
C ALA A 129 -10.29 -6.07 3.56
N TYR A 130 -11.18 -5.09 3.76
CA TYR A 130 -10.75 -3.71 4.08
C TYR A 130 -9.93 -3.62 5.36
N ALA A 131 -10.28 -4.41 6.38
CA ALA A 131 -9.49 -4.50 7.60
C ALA A 131 -8.10 -5.10 7.32
N GLU A 132 -8.01 -6.21 6.58
CA GLU A 132 -6.73 -6.81 6.20
C GLU A 132 -5.86 -5.85 5.39
N ALA A 133 -6.45 -5.12 4.43
CA ALA A 133 -5.75 -4.11 3.66
C ALA A 133 -5.10 -3.07 4.57
N ARG A 134 -5.82 -2.55 5.57
CA ARG A 134 -5.27 -1.53 6.50
C ARG A 134 -4.07 -2.01 7.32
N ILE A 135 -4.00 -3.30 7.60
CA ILE A 135 -2.94 -3.89 8.42
C ILE A 135 -1.73 -4.26 7.55
N GLN A 136 -1.97 -4.57 6.28
CA GLN A 136 -0.91 -4.90 5.32
C GLN A 136 -0.38 -3.70 4.55
N ALA A 137 -1.15 -2.62 4.42
CA ALA A 137 -0.75 -1.41 3.73
C ALA A 137 0.34 -0.65 4.51
N ASP A 138 0.89 0.39 3.88
CA ASP A 138 1.86 1.27 4.52
C ASP A 138 1.28 1.88 5.80
N ILE A 139 1.97 1.62 6.90
CA ILE A 139 1.59 2.15 8.20
C ILE A 139 2.40 3.41 8.47
N GLU A 140 1.93 4.50 7.89
CA GLU A 140 2.47 5.83 8.14
C GLU A 140 2.16 6.27 9.59
N SER A 141 3.05 7.02 10.22
CA SER A 141 2.82 7.69 11.51
C SER A 141 3.46 9.10 11.50
N PRO A 142 3.20 9.96 12.49
CA PRO A 142 3.93 11.21 12.66
C PRO A 142 5.42 11.04 12.92
N SER A 143 5.84 9.91 13.51
CA SER A 143 7.26 9.56 13.62
C SER A 143 7.85 9.20 12.26
N SER A 144 9.12 9.58 12.08
CA SER A 144 9.97 9.09 10.98
C SER A 144 10.35 7.62 11.13
N ASP A 145 10.14 7.06 12.32
CA ASP A 145 10.49 5.69 12.65
C ASP A 145 9.60 4.66 11.94
N PRO A 146 10.18 3.52 11.56
CA PRO A 146 9.48 2.43 10.90
C PRO A 146 8.40 1.82 11.79
N ILE A 147 7.16 1.73 11.29
CA ILE A 147 6.08 0.99 11.97
C ILE A 147 6.06 -0.46 11.49
N ILE A 148 6.74 -1.34 12.22
CA ILE A 148 6.88 -2.77 11.89
C ILE A 148 5.88 -3.58 12.72
N ILE A 149 4.90 -4.20 12.05
CA ILE A 149 3.90 -5.06 12.69
C ILE A 149 4.32 -6.54 12.68
N ASP A 150 4.94 -7.00 11.59
CA ASP A 150 5.47 -8.36 11.50
C ASP A 150 6.99 -8.30 11.58
N ASP A 151 7.55 -9.02 12.55
CA ASP A 151 9.00 -9.06 12.76
C ASP A 151 9.53 -10.33 12.12
N ALA A 152 10.12 -10.19 10.93
CA ALA A 152 10.78 -11.28 10.21
C ALA A 152 12.27 -11.05 10.02
N GLY A 153 12.85 -10.04 10.68
CA GLY A 153 14.23 -9.65 10.45
C GLY A 153 14.41 -8.81 9.17
N ILE A 154 15.68 -8.56 8.85
CA ILE A 154 16.13 -7.77 7.70
C ILE A 154 16.46 -8.75 6.56
N GLU A 155 15.93 -8.50 5.37
CA GLU A 155 16.24 -9.24 4.15
C GLU A 155 17.44 -8.58 3.44
N VAL A 156 18.44 -9.36 3.03
CA VAL A 156 19.58 -8.88 2.24
C VAL A 156 19.38 -9.32 0.79
N ILE A 157 19.30 -8.36 -0.12
CA ILE A 157 19.16 -8.67 -1.55
C ILE A 157 20.47 -9.26 -2.10
N GLY A 158 20.34 -10.28 -2.95
CA GLY A 158 21.46 -10.84 -3.70
C GLY A 158 22.15 -12.02 -3.01
N GLU A 159 21.69 -12.43 -1.82
CA GLU A 159 22.18 -13.66 -1.17
C GLU A 159 21.71 -14.93 -1.89
N ASP A 160 20.47 -14.92 -2.41
CA ASP A 160 19.88 -16.09 -3.07
C ASP A 160 20.18 -16.14 -4.58
N ILE A 161 20.05 -15.01 -5.28
CA ILE A 161 20.32 -14.90 -6.72
C ILE A 161 21.07 -13.62 -7.05
N TYR A 162 22.17 -13.79 -7.77
CA TYR A 162 22.97 -12.72 -8.34
C TYR A 162 22.32 -12.20 -9.64
N PRO A 163 22.29 -10.88 -9.90
CA PRO A 163 21.64 -10.31 -11.07
C PRO A 163 22.23 -10.87 -12.38
N PRO A 164 21.40 -11.12 -13.41
CA PRO A 164 21.87 -11.69 -14.67
C PRO A 164 22.74 -10.72 -15.48
N VAL A 165 22.59 -9.42 -15.25
CA VAL A 165 23.33 -8.35 -15.93
C VAL A 165 23.68 -7.28 -14.92
N ILE A 166 24.95 -6.88 -14.89
CA ILE A 166 25.44 -5.74 -14.12
C ILE A 166 25.86 -4.65 -15.10
N PRO A 167 25.17 -3.51 -15.14
CA PRO A 167 25.59 -2.35 -15.93
C PRO A 167 26.95 -1.83 -15.47
N SER A 168 27.68 -1.19 -16.38
CA SER A 168 28.90 -0.47 -15.98
C SER A 168 28.54 0.82 -15.22
N LYS A 169 29.50 1.39 -14.48
CA LYS A 169 29.31 2.67 -13.79
C LYS A 169 28.80 3.78 -14.72
N GLU A 170 29.29 3.79 -15.97
CA GLU A 170 28.98 4.79 -16.99
C GLU A 170 27.74 4.46 -17.84
N SER A 171 27.09 3.31 -17.60
CA SER A 171 25.89 2.91 -18.34
C SER A 171 24.74 3.89 -18.10
N SER A 172 23.86 4.03 -19.07
CA SER A 172 22.65 4.86 -19.03
C SER A 172 21.63 4.39 -17.98
N ASP A 173 20.70 5.25 -17.59
CA ASP A 173 19.62 4.86 -16.66
C ASP A 173 18.74 3.77 -17.26
N GLU A 174 18.59 3.77 -18.59
CA GLU A 174 17.86 2.77 -19.36
C GLU A 174 18.51 1.38 -19.23
N GLU A 175 19.85 1.30 -19.24
CA GLU A 175 20.56 0.04 -19.00
C GLU A 175 20.37 -0.47 -17.57
N PHE A 176 20.33 0.42 -16.57
CA PHE A 176 19.99 0.03 -15.19
C PHE A 176 18.53 -0.40 -15.06
N ALA A 177 17.59 0.27 -15.72
CA ALA A 177 16.20 -0.15 -15.77
C ALA A 177 16.05 -1.54 -16.42
N SER A 178 16.76 -1.78 -17.52
CA SER A 178 16.84 -3.09 -18.18
C SER A 178 17.40 -4.18 -17.26
N ALA A 179 18.47 -3.88 -16.51
CA ALA A 179 19.05 -4.81 -15.54
C ALA A 179 18.09 -5.12 -14.38
N VAL A 180 17.36 -4.14 -13.85
CA VAL A 180 16.31 -4.37 -12.85
C VAL A 180 15.19 -5.24 -13.42
N VAL A 181 14.75 -4.98 -14.65
CA VAL A 181 13.73 -5.78 -15.34
C VAL A 181 14.19 -7.23 -15.52
N ALA A 182 15.41 -7.45 -16.01
CA ALA A 182 15.97 -8.78 -16.20
C ALA A 182 16.12 -9.53 -14.87
N TRP A 183 16.56 -8.84 -13.81
CA TRP A 183 16.67 -9.45 -12.49
C TRP A 183 15.30 -9.89 -11.95
N ILE A 184 14.29 -9.03 -11.98
CA ILE A 184 12.92 -9.40 -11.54
C ILE A 184 12.36 -10.56 -12.37
N ASP A 185 12.71 -10.65 -13.66
CA ASP A 185 12.25 -11.73 -14.53
C ASP A 185 12.85 -13.09 -14.14
N GLU A 186 14.12 -13.13 -13.71
CA GLU A 186 14.80 -14.39 -13.36
C GLU A 186 14.69 -14.78 -11.89
N ASP A 187 14.54 -13.79 -11.01
CA ASP A 187 14.46 -13.97 -9.56
C ASP A 187 13.18 -14.76 -9.18
N PRO A 188 13.28 -15.89 -8.45
CA PRO A 188 12.15 -16.60 -7.90
C PRO A 188 11.37 -15.75 -6.90
N PHE A 189 10.06 -15.75 -7.06
CA PHE A 189 9.13 -15.06 -6.19
C PHE A 189 8.13 -16.04 -5.62
N THR A 190 8.04 -16.06 -4.30
CA THR A 190 7.00 -16.83 -3.60
C THR A 190 5.95 -15.86 -3.09
N PRO A 191 4.68 -15.96 -3.53
CA PRO A 191 3.61 -15.12 -2.98
C PRO A 191 3.41 -15.41 -1.49
N MET A 192 3.58 -14.39 -0.65
CA MET A 192 3.49 -14.49 0.80
C MET A 192 2.25 -13.77 1.34
N TYR A 193 1.51 -14.41 2.24
CA TYR A 193 0.42 -13.79 2.99
C TYR A 193 0.60 -14.08 4.48
N GLN A 194 0.72 -13.03 5.29
CA GLN A 194 0.92 -13.17 6.73
C GLN A 194 2.11 -14.08 7.08
N ARG A 195 3.20 -13.97 6.29
CA ARG A 195 4.44 -14.76 6.40
C ARG A 195 4.33 -16.24 6.01
N GLU A 196 3.21 -16.67 5.45
CA GLU A 196 3.05 -18.01 4.93
C GLU A 196 3.04 -17.98 3.40
N ALA A 197 3.78 -18.89 2.79
CA ALA A 197 3.70 -19.13 1.35
C ALA A 197 2.29 -19.62 1.02
N VAL A 198 1.65 -18.97 0.05
CA VAL A 198 0.28 -19.32 -0.37
C VAL A 198 0.19 -19.96 -1.74
N ALA A 199 1.34 -20.03 -2.44
CA ALA A 199 1.50 -20.67 -3.73
C ALA A 199 2.97 -21.10 -3.89
N ASP A 200 3.22 -21.91 -4.93
CA ASP A 200 4.58 -22.26 -5.35
C ASP A 200 5.35 -21.03 -5.84
N SER A 201 6.68 -21.10 -5.79
CA SER A 201 7.53 -20.05 -6.33
C SER A 201 7.37 -19.93 -7.85
N VAL A 202 7.26 -18.70 -8.34
CA VAL A 202 7.16 -18.36 -9.76
C VAL A 202 8.34 -17.48 -10.18
N SER A 203 8.64 -17.45 -11.47
CA SER A 203 9.62 -16.53 -12.08
C SER A 203 8.95 -15.85 -13.27
N SER A 204 9.55 -14.80 -13.80
CA SER A 204 9.03 -13.91 -14.84
C SER A 204 8.05 -12.84 -14.37
N TRP A 205 8.04 -11.72 -15.09
CA TRP A 205 7.06 -10.66 -14.88
C TRP A 205 5.62 -11.15 -15.07
N HIS A 206 5.39 -12.03 -16.04
CA HIS A 206 4.06 -12.55 -16.36
C HIS A 206 3.48 -13.36 -15.19
N ASP A 207 4.21 -14.38 -14.73
CA ASP A 207 3.72 -15.27 -13.68
C ASP A 207 3.63 -14.56 -12.33
N ARG A 208 4.54 -13.60 -12.06
CA ARG A 208 4.45 -12.72 -10.88
C ARG A 208 3.15 -11.90 -10.88
N LEU A 209 2.70 -11.40 -12.04
CA LEU A 209 1.44 -10.69 -12.13
C LEU A 209 0.22 -11.64 -12.03
N GLU A 210 0.29 -12.85 -12.60
CA GLU A 210 -0.78 -13.84 -12.45
C GLU A 210 -0.94 -14.31 -10.99
N ALA A 211 0.16 -14.43 -10.26
CA ALA A 211 0.20 -14.77 -8.84
C ALA A 211 -0.20 -13.61 -7.91
N PHE A 212 -0.41 -12.40 -8.46
CA PHE A 212 -0.75 -11.21 -7.68
C PHE A 212 -2.08 -11.38 -6.94
N PHE A 213 -2.10 -10.95 -5.67
CA PHE A 213 -3.33 -10.81 -4.90
C PHE A 213 -3.29 -9.58 -3.98
N TRP A 214 -4.46 -9.05 -3.64
CA TRP A 214 -4.58 -8.02 -2.61
C TRP A 214 -5.98 -7.96 -1.98
N PRO A 215 -6.09 -7.81 -0.64
CA PRO A 215 -5.03 -7.96 0.37
C PRO A 215 -4.78 -9.42 0.77
N LYS A 216 -5.49 -10.38 0.18
CA LYS A 216 -5.40 -11.79 0.54
C LYS A 216 -5.52 -12.72 -0.67
N PRO A 217 -5.05 -13.98 -0.57
CA PRO A 217 -4.82 -14.84 -1.74
C PRO A 217 -6.05 -15.06 -2.61
N ARG A 218 -7.23 -15.23 -2.00
CA ARG A 218 -8.48 -15.41 -2.75
C ARG A 218 -8.90 -14.18 -3.59
N ASN A 219 -8.33 -13.01 -3.32
CA ASN A 219 -8.55 -11.79 -4.09
C ASN A 219 -7.39 -11.62 -5.09
N GLY A 220 -7.30 -12.53 -6.06
CA GLY A 220 -6.26 -12.50 -7.09
C GLY A 220 -6.43 -11.36 -8.10
N LEU A 221 -5.57 -11.33 -9.11
CA LEU A 221 -5.50 -10.29 -10.15
C LEU A 221 -6.87 -9.90 -10.73
N MET A 222 -7.73 -10.87 -11.06
CA MET A 222 -9.05 -10.61 -11.63
C MET A 222 -9.96 -9.81 -10.69
N GLN A 223 -10.01 -10.20 -9.41
CA GLN A 223 -10.87 -9.55 -8.42
C GLN A 223 -10.36 -8.14 -8.11
N VAL A 224 -9.03 -7.97 -8.01
CA VAL A 224 -8.40 -6.67 -7.78
C VAL A 224 -8.64 -5.74 -8.96
N SER A 225 -8.47 -6.24 -10.19
CA SER A 225 -8.69 -5.44 -11.40
C SER A 225 -10.14 -5.01 -11.53
N HIS A 226 -11.11 -5.91 -11.33
CA HIS A 226 -12.53 -5.58 -11.42
C HIS A 226 -12.94 -4.45 -10.44
N SER A 227 -12.39 -4.47 -9.23
CA SER A 227 -12.67 -3.42 -8.23
C SER A 227 -11.92 -2.12 -8.53
N ALA A 228 -10.69 -2.19 -9.02
CA ALA A 228 -9.89 -1.01 -9.38
C ALA A 228 -10.38 -0.31 -10.66
N ASP A 229 -10.83 -1.06 -11.67
CA ASP A 229 -11.20 -0.54 -12.99
C ASP A 229 -12.29 0.54 -12.91
N ALA A 230 -13.32 0.32 -12.08
CA ALA A 230 -14.39 1.29 -11.88
C ALA A 230 -13.88 2.59 -11.24
N LEU A 231 -12.91 2.50 -10.33
CA LEU A 231 -12.31 3.65 -9.66
C LEU A 231 -11.34 4.39 -10.58
N MET A 232 -10.53 3.66 -11.34
CA MET A 232 -9.64 4.20 -12.37
C MET A 232 -10.45 4.93 -13.45
N TYR A 233 -11.56 4.36 -13.91
CA TYR A 233 -12.46 5.01 -14.87
C TYR A 233 -12.99 6.36 -14.35
N ARG A 234 -13.52 6.39 -13.11
CA ARG A 234 -14.01 7.64 -12.49
C ARG A 234 -12.89 8.67 -12.34
N ALA A 235 -11.71 8.25 -11.87
CA ALA A 235 -10.55 9.12 -11.71
C ALA A 235 -10.09 9.70 -13.06
N ALA A 236 -10.07 8.89 -14.11
CA ALA A 236 -9.71 9.34 -15.45
C ALA A 236 -10.72 10.34 -16.03
N LEU A 237 -12.03 10.14 -15.82
CA LEU A 237 -13.05 11.11 -16.26
C LEU A 237 -12.82 12.48 -15.61
N LEU A 238 -12.61 12.50 -14.29
CA LEU A 238 -12.35 13.72 -13.53
C LEU A 238 -11.03 14.39 -13.97
N ALA A 239 -9.98 13.59 -14.19
CA ALA A 239 -8.67 14.05 -14.63
C ALA A 239 -8.71 14.66 -16.04
N LYS A 240 -9.41 14.03 -16.99
CA LYS A 240 -9.59 14.57 -18.34
C LYS A 240 -10.33 15.90 -18.30
N GLY A 241 -11.35 16.04 -17.45
CA GLY A 241 -12.01 17.33 -17.24
C GLY A 241 -11.06 18.43 -16.78
N ILE A 242 -10.11 18.13 -15.89
CA ILE A 242 -9.08 19.09 -15.47
C ILE A 242 -8.18 19.48 -16.65
N GLU A 243 -7.74 18.51 -17.44
CA GLU A 243 -6.86 18.75 -18.59
C GLU A 243 -7.54 19.59 -19.68
N ASP A 244 -8.83 19.34 -19.92
CA ASP A 244 -9.68 20.11 -20.84
C ASP A 244 -10.02 21.52 -20.31
N GLY A 245 -9.56 21.89 -19.10
CA GLY A 245 -9.81 23.19 -18.48
C GLY A 245 -11.24 23.37 -17.98
N LEU A 246 -11.97 22.27 -17.73
CA LEU A 246 -13.33 22.31 -17.22
C LEU A 246 -13.32 22.51 -15.70
N ASP A 247 -14.14 23.46 -15.23
CA ASP A 247 -14.43 23.61 -13.82
C ASP A 247 -15.37 22.48 -13.36
N TRP A 248 -14.98 21.77 -12.30
CA TRP A 248 -15.82 20.74 -11.69
C TRP A 248 -17.12 21.32 -11.15
N ASN A 249 -18.24 20.72 -11.56
CA ASN A 249 -19.54 21.01 -10.96
C ASN A 249 -19.68 20.31 -9.60
N ASP A 250 -20.83 20.44 -8.94
CA ASP A 250 -21.01 19.85 -7.61
C ASP A 250 -21.07 18.31 -7.63
N GLU A 251 -21.59 17.71 -8.71
CA GLU A 251 -21.58 16.25 -8.90
C GLU A 251 -20.15 15.73 -9.08
N ASP A 252 -19.30 16.44 -9.83
CA ASP A 252 -17.89 16.09 -10.01
C ASP A 252 -17.12 16.16 -8.69
N LYS A 253 -17.38 17.19 -7.87
CA LYS A 253 -16.77 17.34 -6.54
C LYS A 253 -17.18 16.20 -5.61
N GLU A 254 -18.45 15.83 -5.59
CA GLU A 254 -18.95 14.69 -4.81
C GLU A 254 -18.37 13.37 -5.30
N LEU A 255 -18.31 13.17 -6.62
CA LEU A 255 -17.73 11.99 -7.24
C LEU A 255 -16.23 11.88 -6.94
N ALA A 256 -15.49 12.98 -6.95
CA ALA A 256 -14.07 13.03 -6.62
C ALA A 256 -13.83 12.56 -5.18
N VAL A 257 -14.56 13.13 -4.22
CA VAL A 257 -14.46 12.74 -2.80
C VAL A 257 -14.78 11.27 -2.62
N LYS A 258 -15.92 10.81 -3.17
CA LYS A 258 -16.35 9.41 -3.08
C LYS A 258 -15.31 8.46 -3.69
N THR A 259 -14.78 8.79 -4.86
CA THR A 259 -13.80 7.95 -5.56
C THR A 259 -12.50 7.87 -4.74
N ALA A 260 -12.01 8.99 -4.20
CA ALA A 260 -10.82 8.99 -3.36
C ALA A 260 -11.02 8.17 -2.07
N GLU A 261 -12.16 8.32 -1.39
CA GLU A 261 -12.48 7.54 -0.19
C GLU A 261 -12.56 6.03 -0.47
N GLU A 262 -13.16 5.63 -1.59
CA GLU A 262 -13.22 4.22 -2.03
C GLU A 262 -11.81 3.68 -2.35
N ILE A 263 -10.96 4.46 -3.03
CA ILE A 263 -9.54 4.11 -3.28
C ILE A 263 -8.79 3.89 -1.97
N PHE A 264 -8.89 4.83 -1.02
CA PHE A 264 -8.21 4.73 0.27
C PHE A 264 -8.70 3.54 1.10
N LEU A 265 -9.99 3.21 0.99
CA LEU A 265 -10.57 2.06 1.69
C LEU A 265 -10.07 0.73 1.13
N GLN A 266 -10.06 0.58 -0.21
CA GLN A 266 -9.60 -0.63 -0.89
C GLN A 266 -8.10 -0.88 -0.70
N SER A 267 -7.31 0.18 -0.70
CA SER A 267 -5.85 0.12 -0.52
C SER A 267 -5.41 0.11 0.94
N GLY A 268 -6.30 0.37 1.90
CA GLY A 268 -5.98 0.33 3.33
C GLY A 268 -5.21 1.56 3.86
N VAL A 269 -5.22 2.68 3.14
CA VAL A 269 -4.44 3.89 3.47
C VAL A 269 -5.35 5.08 3.84
N PRO A 270 -6.02 5.06 5.01
CA PRO A 270 -6.97 6.10 5.38
C PRO A 270 -6.32 7.49 5.43
N GLN A 271 -6.86 8.42 4.66
CA GLN A 271 -6.39 9.81 4.61
C GLN A 271 -7.29 10.75 5.42
N LYS A 272 -6.66 11.78 5.98
CA LYS A 272 -7.36 12.96 6.49
C LYS A 272 -7.60 13.93 5.33
N GLU A 273 -8.66 14.75 5.41
CA GLU A 273 -8.89 15.86 4.46
C GLU A 273 -9.01 15.41 3.00
N ALA A 274 -9.75 14.33 2.74
CA ALA A 274 -10.16 13.89 1.40
C ALA A 274 -11.21 14.85 0.79
N THR A 275 -10.92 16.15 0.78
CA THR A 275 -11.76 17.20 0.20
C THR A 275 -11.56 17.27 -1.30
N TRP A 276 -12.57 17.68 -2.07
CA TRP A 276 -12.47 17.83 -3.52
C TRP A 276 -11.30 18.74 -3.95
N GLN A 277 -10.96 19.78 -3.19
CA GLN A 277 -9.85 20.70 -3.50
C GLN A 277 -8.49 19.99 -3.48
N ASN A 278 -8.25 19.19 -2.44
CA ASN A 278 -7.01 18.41 -2.32
C ASN A 278 -6.92 17.36 -3.43
N ILE A 279 -8.04 16.70 -3.74
CA ILE A 279 -8.09 15.69 -4.81
C ILE A 279 -7.81 16.33 -6.16
N HIS A 280 -8.48 17.45 -6.47
CA HIS A 280 -8.24 18.24 -7.67
C HIS A 280 -6.78 18.69 -7.79
N ALA A 281 -6.18 19.20 -6.71
CA ALA A 281 -4.79 19.64 -6.69
C ALA A 281 -3.82 18.49 -7.01
N VAL A 282 -4.04 17.30 -6.43
CA VAL A 282 -3.22 16.11 -6.71
C VAL A 282 -3.39 15.65 -8.15
N MET A 283 -4.62 15.55 -8.65
CA MET A 283 -4.86 15.16 -10.05
C MET A 283 -4.20 16.14 -11.03
N LYS A 284 -4.36 17.45 -10.79
CA LYS A 284 -3.75 18.49 -11.62
C LYS A 284 -2.22 18.44 -11.63
N ALA A 285 -1.60 18.28 -10.45
CA ALA A 285 -0.16 18.16 -10.34
C ALA A 285 0.38 16.90 -11.06
N ALA A 286 -0.34 15.78 -10.95
CA ALA A 286 0.01 14.53 -11.63
C ALA A 286 -0.07 14.66 -13.16
N ILE A 287 -1.16 15.22 -13.70
CA ILE A 287 -1.34 15.38 -15.16
C ILE A 287 -0.25 16.28 -15.76
N ASN A 288 0.12 17.34 -15.03
CA ASN A 288 1.07 18.34 -15.48
C ASN A 288 2.54 18.01 -15.15
N LYS A 289 2.80 16.91 -14.43
CA LYS A 289 4.12 16.61 -13.85
C LYS A 289 4.71 17.80 -13.08
N ASP A 290 3.90 18.44 -12.23
CA ASP A 290 4.31 19.62 -11.46
C ASP A 290 5.21 19.21 -10.28
N THR A 291 6.53 19.32 -10.46
CA THR A 291 7.56 18.97 -9.48
C THR A 291 7.58 19.87 -8.25
N ASP A 292 7.05 21.09 -8.35
CA ASP A 292 7.05 22.10 -7.29
C ASP A 292 5.67 22.24 -6.62
N SER A 293 4.77 21.30 -6.89
CA SER A 293 3.43 21.31 -6.33
C SER A 293 3.43 21.14 -4.80
N ASN A 294 2.54 21.89 -4.14
CA ASN A 294 2.24 21.72 -2.71
C ASN A 294 1.06 20.75 -2.46
N ALA A 295 0.58 20.06 -3.50
CA ALA A 295 -0.48 19.07 -3.35
C ALA A 295 0.00 17.88 -2.48
N LYS A 296 -0.93 17.23 -1.77
CA LYS A 296 -0.60 16.14 -0.84
C LYS A 296 0.04 14.95 -1.60
N MET A 297 1.06 14.31 -1.03
CA MET A 297 1.84 13.26 -1.74
C MET A 297 2.38 12.12 -0.84
N ASN A 298 1.57 11.51 0.02
CA ASN A 298 1.96 10.27 0.70
C ASN A 298 1.51 9.02 -0.09
N SER A 299 1.70 7.81 0.45
CA SER A 299 1.36 6.55 -0.25
C SER A 299 -0.11 6.46 -0.67
N GLY A 300 -1.02 7.12 0.05
CA GLY A 300 -2.41 7.23 -0.38
C GLY A 300 -2.61 8.19 -1.55
N TRP A 301 -2.00 9.36 -1.50
CA TRP A 301 -2.15 10.36 -2.57
C TRP A 301 -1.41 9.97 -3.86
N SER A 302 -0.34 9.16 -3.79
CA SER A 302 0.30 8.58 -4.97
C SER A 302 -0.61 7.58 -5.71
N LEU A 303 -1.51 6.87 -4.99
CA LEU A 303 -2.56 6.07 -5.65
C LEU A 303 -3.55 6.94 -6.43
N ILE A 304 -3.96 8.09 -5.88
CA ILE A 304 -4.84 9.02 -6.60
C ILE A 304 -4.14 9.53 -7.87
N ALA A 305 -2.86 9.90 -7.78
CA ALA A 305 -2.07 10.32 -8.93
C ALA A 305 -1.97 9.20 -9.99
N SER A 306 -1.68 7.96 -9.58
CA SER A 306 -1.62 6.79 -10.47
C SER A 306 -2.97 6.53 -11.16
N PHE A 307 -4.07 6.54 -10.41
CA PHE A 307 -5.40 6.29 -10.95
C PHE A 307 -5.83 7.42 -11.89
N ALA A 308 -5.57 8.68 -11.54
CA ALA A 308 -5.95 9.84 -12.37
C ALA A 308 -5.22 9.89 -13.71
N THR A 309 -4.00 9.35 -13.79
CA THR A 309 -3.15 9.40 -14.98
C THR A 309 -3.10 8.09 -15.75
N HIS A 310 -3.82 7.05 -15.32
CA HIS A 310 -3.77 5.72 -15.95
C HIS A 310 -4.12 5.74 -17.44
N TRP A 311 -4.98 6.66 -17.86
CA TRP A 311 -5.43 6.76 -19.25
C TRP A 311 -4.31 7.27 -20.18
N LEU A 312 -3.26 7.90 -19.63
CA LEU A 312 -2.06 8.33 -20.36
C LEU A 312 -1.22 7.18 -20.90
N ASN A 313 -1.44 5.92 -20.47
CA ASN A 313 -0.74 4.75 -21.03
C ASN A 313 -0.98 4.60 -22.54
N ARG A 314 -2.02 5.24 -23.08
CA ARG A 314 -2.41 5.18 -24.50
C ARG A 314 -2.03 6.44 -25.28
N GLU A 315 -1.39 7.41 -24.64
CA GLU A 315 -1.04 8.70 -25.23
C GLU A 315 0.47 8.77 -25.46
N GLU A 316 0.88 8.99 -26.71
CA GLU A 316 2.29 9.08 -27.07
C GLU A 316 2.97 10.29 -26.39
N GLY A 317 4.18 10.08 -25.88
CA GLY A 317 4.96 11.14 -25.21
C GLY A 317 4.45 11.52 -23.81
N ARG A 318 3.45 10.82 -23.27
CA ARG A 318 2.94 11.05 -21.91
C ARG A 318 3.35 9.91 -20.97
N THR A 319 3.63 10.25 -19.73
CA THR A 319 4.02 9.28 -18.69
C THR A 319 2.93 9.23 -17.61
N PRO A 320 2.22 8.11 -17.45
CA PRO A 320 1.36 7.88 -16.29
C PRO A 320 2.17 7.89 -14.99
N MET A 321 1.52 8.18 -13.87
CA MET A 321 2.15 8.10 -12.55
C MET A 321 2.14 6.66 -12.03
N VAL A 322 3.23 6.23 -11.39
CA VAL A 322 3.26 5.02 -10.57
C VAL A 322 2.74 5.32 -9.16
N CYS A 323 2.14 4.37 -8.46
CA CYS A 323 1.96 4.49 -7.02
C CYS A 323 3.32 4.28 -6.31
N TRP A 324 4.07 5.36 -6.09
CA TRP A 324 5.34 5.29 -5.36
C TRP A 324 5.08 5.19 -3.85
N ASN A 325 4.88 3.95 -3.39
CA ASN A 325 4.71 3.60 -1.98
C ASN A 325 5.91 2.78 -1.49
N SER A 326 5.93 2.39 -0.21
CA SER A 326 7.07 1.67 0.36
C SER A 326 7.40 0.38 -0.40
N ARG A 327 6.38 -0.36 -0.89
CA ARG A 327 6.57 -1.64 -1.57
C ARG A 327 7.28 -1.47 -2.90
N VAL A 328 6.76 -0.55 -3.71
CA VAL A 328 7.30 -0.26 -5.05
C VAL A 328 8.70 0.36 -4.91
N ALA A 329 8.88 1.27 -3.95
CA ALA A 329 10.18 1.86 -3.67
C ALA A 329 11.19 0.80 -3.22
N THR A 330 10.83 -0.07 -2.27
CA THR A 330 11.72 -1.15 -1.80
C THR A 330 12.09 -2.08 -2.94
N SER A 331 11.13 -2.55 -3.75
CA SER A 331 11.39 -3.45 -4.90
C SER A 331 12.44 -2.91 -5.89
N ILE A 332 12.36 -1.60 -6.19
CA ILE A 332 13.26 -0.94 -7.13
C ILE A 332 14.58 -0.52 -6.48
N LEU A 333 14.52 0.23 -5.37
CA LEU A 333 15.70 0.85 -4.77
C LEU A 333 16.68 -0.19 -4.25
N SER A 334 16.21 -1.29 -3.68
CA SER A 334 17.10 -2.35 -3.19
C SER A 334 17.87 -3.05 -4.32
N ARG A 335 17.25 -3.24 -5.49
CA ARG A 335 17.94 -3.78 -6.67
C ARG A 335 18.84 -2.76 -7.34
N LEU A 336 18.42 -1.51 -7.42
CA LEU A 336 19.27 -0.42 -7.92
C LEU A 336 20.50 -0.24 -7.02
N ASP A 337 20.32 -0.26 -5.70
CA ASP A 337 21.41 -0.19 -4.73
C ASP A 337 22.46 -1.26 -4.99
N PHE A 338 22.03 -2.54 -5.07
CA PHE A 338 22.92 -3.65 -5.36
C PHE A 338 23.64 -3.49 -6.70
N LEU A 339 22.90 -3.19 -7.79
CA LEU A 339 23.48 -3.01 -9.12
C LEU A 339 24.48 -1.85 -9.15
N MET A 340 24.21 -0.76 -8.43
CA MET A 340 25.12 0.37 -8.33
C MET A 340 26.38 0.02 -7.55
N VAL A 341 26.27 -0.69 -6.42
CA VAL A 341 27.42 -1.16 -5.64
C VAL A 341 28.31 -2.06 -6.50
N GLU A 342 27.72 -3.04 -7.18
CA GLU A 342 28.46 -3.95 -8.06
C GLU A 342 29.09 -3.21 -9.26
N ALA A 343 28.47 -2.13 -9.74
CA ALA A 343 29.03 -1.26 -10.76
C ALA A 343 30.16 -0.35 -10.24
N GLY A 344 30.45 -0.33 -8.93
CA GLY A 344 31.51 0.46 -8.30
C GLY A 344 31.08 1.84 -7.80
N TYR A 345 29.81 2.02 -7.45
CA TYR A 345 29.34 3.20 -6.71
C TYR A 345 29.52 3.00 -5.20
N GLU A 346 30.15 3.97 -4.54
CA GLU A 346 30.19 4.06 -3.06
C GLU A 346 29.11 5.03 -2.53
N HIS A 347 28.68 5.96 -3.38
CA HIS A 347 27.67 6.99 -3.11
C HIS A 347 26.77 7.16 -4.35
N LEU A 348 25.63 7.83 -4.21
CA LEU A 348 24.71 8.06 -5.35
C LEU A 348 25.32 8.94 -6.45
N ASP A 349 26.29 9.81 -6.16
CA ASP A 349 26.97 10.68 -7.15
C ASP A 349 26.02 11.45 -8.11
N ASN A 350 24.84 11.86 -7.62
CA ASN A 350 23.72 12.46 -8.39
C ASN A 350 23.06 11.52 -9.44
N ARG A 351 23.41 10.24 -9.46
CA ARG A 351 22.70 9.21 -10.23
C ARG A 351 21.28 9.06 -9.70
N PHE A 352 20.32 8.88 -10.61
CA PHE A 352 18.89 8.79 -10.28
C PHE A 352 18.38 9.96 -9.43
N GLU A 353 18.71 11.19 -9.85
CA GLU A 353 18.34 12.40 -9.12
C GLU A 353 16.84 12.39 -8.75
N HIS A 354 16.57 12.72 -7.48
CA HIS A 354 15.23 12.73 -6.86
C HIS A 354 14.56 11.37 -6.60
N LEU A 355 15.11 10.23 -7.03
CA LEU A 355 14.66 8.94 -6.48
C LEU A 355 15.03 8.85 -4.99
N GLY A 356 14.11 8.33 -4.19
CA GLY A 356 14.29 8.28 -2.75
C GLY A 356 13.37 7.30 -2.04
N THR A 357 13.76 6.95 -0.82
CA THR A 357 13.09 5.98 0.04
C THR A 357 11.73 6.48 0.52
N ILE A 358 10.80 5.55 0.75
CA ILE A 358 9.47 5.85 1.29
C ILE A 358 9.32 5.10 2.62
N PRO A 359 9.05 5.81 3.74
CA PRO A 359 8.83 5.18 5.03
C PRO A 359 7.49 4.45 5.04
N GLY A 360 7.49 3.23 5.57
CA GLY A 360 6.29 2.41 5.71
C GLY A 360 6.66 0.93 5.70
N TRP A 361 6.34 0.22 6.78
CA TRP A 361 6.78 -1.18 6.97
C TRP A 361 5.58 -2.07 7.28
N GLY A 362 4.53 -1.93 6.46
CA GLY A 362 3.35 -2.77 6.55
C GLY A 362 3.66 -4.21 6.11
N GLY A 363 4.02 -5.09 7.03
CA GLY A 363 4.51 -6.45 6.74
C GLY A 363 6.02 -6.59 6.98
N THR A 364 6.65 -7.60 6.39
CA THR A 364 8.05 -7.99 6.57
C THR A 364 8.96 -7.31 5.55
N ARG A 365 9.64 -6.21 5.88
CA ARG A 365 10.17 -5.32 4.82
C ARG A 365 11.54 -4.64 4.95
N PRO A 366 12.29 -4.60 6.07
CA PRO A 366 13.62 -3.99 6.04
C PRO A 366 14.55 -4.74 5.12
N ARG A 367 14.82 -4.12 3.96
CA ARG A 367 15.98 -4.41 3.12
C ARG A 367 17.07 -3.43 3.49
N GLU A 368 18.25 -3.96 3.79
CA GLU A 368 19.43 -3.12 4.02
C GLU A 368 19.88 -2.53 2.69
N MET A 369 20.09 -1.21 2.66
CA MET A 369 20.69 -0.51 1.52
C MET A 369 22.13 -0.16 1.89
N THR A 370 23.04 -0.37 0.95
CA THR A 370 24.47 -0.06 1.11
C THR A 370 24.71 1.43 0.87
N ILE A 371 24.09 1.99 -0.16
CA ILE A 371 24.20 3.40 -0.49
C ILE A 371 23.14 4.19 0.27
N GLN A 372 23.49 5.38 0.76
CA GLN A 372 22.56 6.26 1.44
C GLN A 372 21.60 6.94 0.45
N TRP A 373 20.43 6.33 0.23
CA TRP A 373 19.35 6.91 -0.55
C TRP A 373 18.65 8.06 0.19
N PRO A 374 18.31 9.18 -0.49
CA PRO A 374 17.62 10.29 0.15
C PRO A 374 16.18 9.92 0.53
N GLU A 375 15.59 10.64 1.48
CA GLU A 375 14.17 10.52 1.80
C GLU A 375 13.33 11.09 0.65
N GLY A 376 12.53 10.24 0.01
CA GLY A 376 11.65 10.59 -1.10
C GLY A 376 10.19 10.84 -0.69
N TYR A 377 9.90 10.74 0.61
CA TYR A 377 8.54 10.78 1.12
C TYR A 377 7.91 12.16 0.97
N ARG A 378 6.64 12.20 0.53
CA ARG A 378 5.89 13.46 0.36
C ARG A 378 6.48 14.43 -0.65
N SER A 379 7.26 13.90 -1.61
CA SER A 379 7.95 14.68 -2.63
C SER A 379 7.35 14.44 -4.02
N TRP A 380 6.87 15.50 -4.67
CA TRP A 380 6.44 15.46 -6.07
C TRP A 380 7.62 15.19 -7.03
N LYS A 381 8.81 15.72 -6.72
CA LYS A 381 10.04 15.42 -7.49
C LYS A 381 10.32 13.93 -7.51
N THR A 382 10.22 13.27 -6.36
CA THR A 382 10.41 11.82 -6.25
C THR A 382 9.32 11.05 -6.96
N GLN A 383 8.05 11.43 -6.77
CA GLN A 383 6.92 10.79 -7.43
C GLN A 383 7.06 10.81 -8.97
N ILE A 384 7.50 11.93 -9.54
CA ILE A 384 7.69 12.08 -10.99
C ILE A 384 8.92 11.30 -11.46
N ALA A 385 10.07 11.44 -10.79
CA ALA A 385 11.29 10.70 -11.11
C ALA A 385 11.07 9.17 -11.07
N ALA A 386 10.35 8.69 -10.06
CA ALA A 386 9.95 7.29 -9.94
C ALA A 386 9.08 6.83 -11.11
N SER A 387 8.10 7.64 -11.50
CA SER A 387 7.22 7.33 -12.63
C SER A 387 8.00 7.28 -13.95
N GLU A 388 9.01 8.14 -14.12
CA GLU A 388 9.89 8.14 -15.29
C GLU A 388 10.82 6.93 -15.31
N PHE A 389 11.37 6.53 -14.17
CA PHE A 389 12.17 5.31 -14.07
C PHE A 389 11.33 4.06 -14.40
N VAL A 390 10.12 3.94 -13.84
CA VAL A 390 9.22 2.82 -14.15
C VAL A 390 8.79 2.84 -15.62
N TYR A 391 8.66 4.02 -16.24
CA TYR A 391 8.40 4.11 -17.67
C TYR A 391 9.55 3.54 -18.53
N LYS A 392 10.81 3.72 -18.12
CA LYS A 392 11.96 3.05 -18.75
C LYS A 392 11.85 1.53 -18.64
N MET A 393 11.43 1.01 -17.47
CA MET A 393 11.18 -0.43 -17.28
C MET A 393 10.07 -0.96 -18.21
N ILE A 394 8.97 -0.21 -18.35
CA ILE A 394 7.87 -0.55 -19.28
C ILE A 394 8.35 -0.58 -20.72
N HIS A 395 9.24 0.35 -21.11
CA HIS A 395 9.85 0.34 -22.44
C HIS A 395 10.64 -0.96 -22.65
N CYS A 396 11.56 -1.31 -21.75
CA CYS A 396 12.33 -2.56 -21.79
C CYS A 396 11.43 -3.79 -21.95
N LEU A 397 10.39 -3.89 -21.13
CA LEU A 397 9.42 -5.01 -21.15
C LEU A 397 8.70 -5.16 -22.49
N ASN A 398 8.49 -4.05 -23.21
CA ASN A 398 7.72 -4.03 -24.45
C ASN A 398 8.58 -4.01 -25.73
N SER A 399 9.87 -3.70 -25.65
CA SER A 399 10.71 -3.47 -26.84
C SER A 399 11.95 -4.35 -26.94
N GLU A 400 12.45 -4.91 -25.83
CA GLU A 400 13.62 -5.79 -25.90
C GLU A 400 13.28 -7.11 -26.60
N THR A 401 14.13 -7.51 -27.55
CA THR A 401 13.95 -8.73 -28.33
C THR A 401 15.11 -9.69 -28.15
N LYS A 402 14.83 -10.99 -28.25
CA LYS A 402 15.84 -12.05 -28.36
C LYS A 402 16.52 -11.98 -29.74
N SER A 403 17.56 -12.78 -29.93
CA SER A 403 18.30 -12.87 -31.21
C SER A 403 17.44 -13.30 -32.40
N ASP A 404 16.31 -13.98 -32.16
CA ASP A 404 15.36 -14.42 -33.18
C ASP A 404 14.29 -13.36 -33.51
N GLY A 405 14.35 -12.18 -32.90
CA GLY A 405 13.40 -11.08 -33.08
C GLY A 405 12.09 -11.22 -32.29
N SER A 406 11.90 -12.30 -31.53
CA SER A 406 10.78 -12.41 -30.58
C SER A 406 11.00 -11.51 -29.36
N LEU A 407 9.92 -11.07 -28.70
CA LEU A 407 10.04 -10.31 -27.46
C LEU A 407 10.79 -11.12 -26.39
N LYS A 408 11.69 -10.44 -25.68
CA LYS A 408 12.48 -11.04 -24.60
C LYS A 408 11.57 -11.47 -23.44
N TYR A 409 10.70 -10.56 -23.01
CA TYR A 409 9.79 -10.76 -21.89
C TYR A 409 8.39 -11.13 -22.39
N GLU A 410 7.69 -11.96 -21.60
CA GLU A 410 6.31 -12.29 -21.89
C GLU A 410 5.41 -11.06 -21.73
N GLN A 411 4.40 -10.97 -22.60
CA GLN A 411 3.43 -9.88 -22.56
C GLN A 411 2.58 -9.94 -21.27
N MET A 412 2.12 -8.77 -20.83
CA MET A 412 1.32 -8.61 -19.62
C MET A 412 0.03 -9.46 -19.70
N PRO A 413 -0.23 -10.34 -18.72
CA PRO A 413 -1.51 -11.05 -18.64
C PRO A 413 -2.65 -10.06 -18.38
N ILE A 414 -3.80 -10.28 -19.02
CA ILE A 414 -5.00 -9.47 -18.76
C ILE A 414 -6.04 -10.27 -17.94
N PRO A 415 -6.73 -9.63 -16.99
CA PRO A 415 -7.69 -10.28 -16.08
C PRO A 415 -8.77 -11.15 -16.75
N THR A 416 -9.21 -10.76 -17.94
CA THR A 416 -10.25 -11.47 -18.71
C THR A 416 -9.71 -12.59 -19.58
N GLY A 417 -8.42 -12.91 -19.46
CA GLY A 417 -7.69 -13.82 -20.35
C GLY A 417 -7.14 -13.11 -21.58
N GLY A 418 -5.93 -13.51 -21.99
CA GLY A 418 -5.19 -12.91 -23.10
C GLY A 418 -3.92 -12.19 -22.67
N ARG A 419 -3.35 -11.41 -23.58
CA ARG A 419 -2.06 -10.71 -23.40
C ARG A 419 -2.13 -9.31 -23.98
N ALA A 420 -1.44 -8.35 -23.34
CA ALA A 420 -1.34 -6.96 -23.78
C ALA A 420 0.08 -6.41 -23.54
N PRO A 421 0.44 -5.27 -24.16
CA PRO A 421 1.65 -4.55 -23.77
C PRO A 421 1.64 -4.21 -22.27
N TRP A 422 2.81 -4.22 -21.64
CA TRP A 422 2.99 -3.80 -20.27
C TRP A 422 2.58 -2.34 -20.08
N THR A 423 1.88 -2.06 -18.99
CA THR A 423 1.38 -0.73 -18.61
C THR A 423 1.94 -0.34 -17.25
N MET A 424 1.81 0.95 -16.90
CA MET A 424 2.20 1.45 -15.59
C MET A 424 1.54 0.68 -14.46
N GLN A 425 0.24 0.38 -14.57
CA GLN A 425 -0.49 -0.35 -13.54
C GLN A 425 -0.08 -1.82 -13.46
N GLY A 426 0.20 -2.48 -14.59
CA GLY A 426 0.70 -3.87 -14.58
C GLY A 426 2.05 -4.00 -13.88
N VAL A 427 3.01 -3.13 -14.25
CA VAL A 427 4.33 -3.10 -13.61
C VAL A 427 4.21 -2.72 -12.12
N GLN A 428 3.36 -1.74 -11.79
CA GLN A 428 3.10 -1.34 -10.40
C GLN A 428 2.62 -2.52 -9.53
N LEU A 429 1.74 -3.39 -10.03
CA LEU A 429 1.23 -4.53 -9.26
C LEU A 429 2.32 -5.57 -8.99
N VAL A 430 3.17 -5.87 -9.98
CA VAL A 430 4.33 -6.76 -9.79
C VAL A 430 5.27 -6.19 -8.73
N LEU A 431 5.69 -4.93 -8.88
CA LEU A 431 6.59 -4.26 -7.93
C LEU A 431 5.99 -4.16 -6.52
N PHE A 432 4.69 -3.96 -6.42
CA PHE A 432 3.97 -3.91 -5.15
C PHE A 432 3.97 -5.26 -4.42
N SER A 433 3.89 -6.36 -5.16
CA SER A 433 3.94 -7.72 -4.61
C SER A 433 5.37 -8.14 -4.29
N ASP A 434 6.32 -7.81 -5.15
CA ASP A 434 7.74 -8.15 -5.01
C ASP A 434 8.42 -7.41 -3.85
N GLY A 435 7.99 -6.21 -3.53
CA GLY A 435 8.48 -5.49 -2.36
C GLY A 435 7.91 -5.99 -1.04
N TYR A 436 7.03 -7.00 -1.02
CA TYR A 436 6.44 -7.62 0.18
C TYR A 436 7.37 -8.62 0.82
#